data_AF-A0A3N2BDM8-F1
#
_entry.id   AF-A0A3N2BDM8-F1
#
_cell.length_a   1.000
_cell.length_b   1.000
_cell.length_c   1.000
_cell.angle_alpha   90.00
_cell.angle_beta   90.00
_cell.angle_gamma   90.00
#
_symmetry.space_group_name_H-M   'P 1'
#
loop_
_entity.id
_entity.type
_entity.pdbx_description
1 polymer ?
#
loop_
_entity_poly.entity_id
_entity_poly.type
_entity_poly.pdbx_seq_one_letter_code
_entity_poly.pdbx_strand_id
1 'polypeptide(L)'
;MSTQARRLPHRRLALIIVLVAVLIGAPTTSYGLWSHSASLPPRDTSTSTVATPSNATCTTEAEPGEPLWRSARIRWQTAGYPVGTTFQLRLSPSNGSAPQTVSVGTVDNYLITRGLLSGLVGGLLELLLGGGRIGVNVIAVHPSGWTSQLSSPTLQVRGQETSVLPVILGGVRCA
;
A
#
# COMPACT_ATOMS: atom_id res chain seq x y z
N MET A 1 74.07 27.56 -33.55
CA MET A 1 72.72 27.15 -33.12
C MET A 1 71.70 27.88 -33.98
N SER A 2 71.11 27.18 -34.96
CA SER A 2 70.06 27.73 -35.83
C SER A 2 68.93 26.71 -35.86
N THR A 3 67.77 27.09 -35.34
CA THR A 3 66.54 26.30 -35.29
C THR A 3 65.87 26.34 -36.66
N GLN A 4 65.98 25.25 -37.40
CA GLN A 4 65.32 25.08 -38.70
C GLN A 4 63.83 24.75 -38.47
N ALA A 5 62.97 25.76 -38.62
CA ALA A 5 61.53 25.57 -38.67
C ALA A 5 61.16 24.78 -39.94
N ARG A 6 60.81 23.50 -39.78
CA ARG A 6 60.31 22.67 -40.88
C ARG A 6 58.97 23.23 -41.38
N ARG A 7 58.99 23.87 -42.55
CA ARG A 7 57.77 24.25 -43.27
C ARG A 7 57.08 22.96 -43.71
N LEU A 8 55.96 22.63 -43.05
CA LEU A 8 55.08 21.58 -43.50
C LEU A 8 54.51 21.99 -44.87
N PRO A 9 54.49 21.10 -45.88
CA PRO A 9 53.92 21.43 -47.19
C PRO A 9 52.44 21.80 -47.00
N HIS A 10 52.03 22.94 -47.53
CA HIS A 10 50.69 23.54 -47.30
C HIS A 10 49.51 22.57 -47.49
N ARG A 11 49.68 21.55 -48.34
CA ARG A 11 48.70 20.46 -48.51
C ARG A 11 48.44 19.63 -47.25
N ARG A 12 49.47 19.30 -46.47
CA ARG A 12 49.30 18.53 -45.23
C ARG A 12 48.61 19.36 -44.15
N LEU A 13 48.89 20.66 -44.12
CA LEU A 13 48.28 21.58 -43.16
C LEU A 13 46.79 21.81 -43.47
N ALA A 14 46.44 21.97 -44.75
CA ALA A 14 45.04 22.05 -45.18
C ALA A 14 44.24 20.78 -44.83
N LEU A 15 44.83 19.60 -45.04
CA LEU A 15 44.18 18.32 -44.75
C LEU A 15 43.94 18.12 -43.25
N ILE A 16 44.90 18.54 -42.41
CA ILE A 16 44.73 18.52 -40.95
C ILE A 16 43.62 19.47 -40.51
N ILE A 17 43.54 20.68 -41.08
CA ILE A 17 42.48 21.65 -40.74
C ILE A 17 41.10 21.10 -41.12
N VAL A 18 40.96 20.50 -42.30
CA VAL A 18 39.71 19.85 -42.73
C VAL A 18 39.34 18.70 -41.80
N LEU A 19 40.30 17.86 -41.43
CA LEU A 19 40.07 16.73 -40.52
C LEU A 19 39.60 17.20 -39.13
N VAL A 20 40.24 18.24 -38.60
CA VAL A 20 39.85 18.85 -37.31
C VAL A 20 38.46 19.47 -37.40
N ALA A 21 38.14 20.17 -38.48
CA ALA A 21 36.80 20.73 -38.70
C ALA A 21 35.71 19.63 -38.77
N VAL A 22 36.00 18.50 -39.43
CA VAL A 22 35.08 17.36 -39.50
C VAL A 22 34.92 16.68 -38.13
N LEU A 23 36.00 16.51 -37.36
CA LEU A 23 35.91 15.91 -36.02
C LEU A 23 35.16 16.79 -35.00
N ILE A 24 35.19 18.12 -35.14
CA ILE A 24 34.46 19.04 -34.25
C ILE A 24 32.99 19.19 -34.68
N GLY A 25 32.69 19.12 -35.99
CA GLY A 25 31.32 19.25 -36.51
C GLY A 25 30.48 17.96 -36.48
N ALA A 26 31.10 16.78 -36.49
CA ALA A 26 30.39 15.50 -36.48
C ALA A 26 29.68 15.14 -35.15
N PRO A 27 30.22 15.41 -33.94
CA PRO A 27 29.57 14.98 -32.70
C PRO A 27 28.41 15.89 -32.26
N THR A 28 28.27 17.09 -32.83
CA THR A 28 27.19 18.02 -32.44
C THR A 28 25.86 17.72 -33.14
N THR A 29 25.86 17.05 -34.29
CA THR A 29 24.62 16.70 -35.01
C THR A 29 23.98 15.41 -34.51
N SER A 30 24.75 14.51 -33.85
CA SER A 30 24.19 13.31 -33.24
C SER A 30 23.46 13.61 -31.92
N TYR A 31 23.95 14.56 -31.11
CA TYR A 31 23.28 14.96 -29.88
C TYR A 31 21.91 15.61 -30.14
N GLY A 32 21.76 16.38 -31.22
CA GLY A 32 20.48 16.99 -31.60
C GLY A 32 19.43 16.00 -32.11
N LEU A 33 19.85 14.87 -32.68
CA LEU A 33 18.93 13.83 -33.18
C LEU A 33 18.43 12.90 -32.07
N TRP A 34 19.15 12.77 -30.97
CA TRP A 34 18.73 11.99 -29.80
C TRP A 34 17.92 12.81 -28.79
N SER A 35 17.92 14.14 -28.89
CA SER A 35 17.10 15.02 -28.07
C SER A 35 15.68 15.22 -28.63
N HIS A 36 15.18 14.29 -29.45
CA HIS A 36 13.74 14.15 -29.60
C HIS A 36 13.21 13.58 -28.30
N SER A 37 12.91 14.49 -27.37
CA SER A 37 11.92 14.25 -26.34
C SER A 37 10.64 13.86 -27.08
N ALA A 38 10.42 12.56 -27.24
CA ALA A 38 9.11 12.04 -27.51
C ALA A 38 8.27 12.48 -26.32
N SER A 39 7.60 13.63 -26.46
CA SER A 39 6.47 13.98 -25.62
C SER A 39 5.44 12.91 -25.96
N LEU A 40 5.52 11.81 -25.22
CA LEU A 40 4.43 10.87 -25.15
C LEU A 40 3.22 11.76 -24.81
N PRO A 41 2.16 11.76 -25.63
CA PRO A 41 0.92 12.42 -25.22
C PRO A 41 0.66 11.91 -23.80
N PRO A 42 0.29 12.79 -22.85
CA PRO A 42 -0.03 12.36 -21.49
C PRO A 42 -0.99 11.20 -21.65
N ARG A 43 -0.48 10.00 -21.41
CA ARG A 43 -1.31 8.82 -21.44
C ARG A 43 -2.23 9.11 -20.29
N ASP A 44 -3.50 9.33 -20.60
CA ASP A 44 -4.56 9.31 -19.61
C ASP A 44 -4.50 7.90 -19.02
N THR A 45 -3.60 7.69 -18.07
CA THR A 45 -3.75 6.65 -17.08
C THR A 45 -5.01 7.09 -16.39
N SER A 46 -6.16 6.60 -16.86
CA SER A 46 -7.32 6.47 -16.01
C SER A 46 -6.79 5.75 -14.80
N THR A 47 -6.54 6.51 -13.74
CA THR A 47 -6.27 6.01 -12.41
C THR A 47 -7.57 5.36 -12.01
N SER A 48 -7.81 4.15 -12.49
CA SER A 48 -8.93 3.32 -12.06
C SER A 48 -8.62 2.96 -10.60
N THR A 49 -8.97 3.88 -9.71
CA THR A 49 -8.88 3.65 -8.27
C THR A 49 -10.00 2.69 -7.94
N VAL A 50 -9.64 1.57 -7.31
CA VAL A 50 -10.64 0.66 -6.76
C VAL A 50 -11.37 1.44 -5.69
N ALA A 51 -12.70 1.53 -5.81
CA ALA A 51 -13.52 2.27 -4.87
C ALA A 51 -13.23 1.82 -3.43
N THR A 52 -13.17 2.76 -2.49
CA THR A 52 -12.92 2.46 -1.09
C THR A 52 -14.20 1.93 -0.42
N PRO A 53 -14.12 0.85 0.40
CA PRO A 53 -15.29 0.33 1.09
C PRO A 53 -15.95 1.40 1.96
N SER A 54 -17.27 1.54 1.82
CA SER A 54 -18.08 2.55 2.51
C SER A 54 -19.07 1.90 3.48
N ASN A 55 -19.68 2.74 4.34
CA ASN A 55 -20.67 2.33 5.34
C ASN A 55 -20.17 1.21 6.25
N ALA A 56 -18.87 1.23 6.56
CA ALA A 56 -18.28 0.28 7.48
C ALA A 56 -18.83 0.53 8.90
N THR A 57 -19.35 -0.51 9.54
CA THR A 57 -19.93 -0.45 10.89
C THR A 57 -19.33 -1.55 11.77
N CYS A 58 -19.26 -1.28 13.06
CA CYS A 58 -18.83 -2.24 14.07
C CYS A 58 -19.97 -2.47 15.04
N THR A 59 -20.36 -3.73 15.23
CA THR A 59 -21.37 -4.14 16.21
C THR A 59 -20.78 -5.18 17.16
N THR A 60 -21.11 -5.07 18.45
CA THR A 60 -20.69 -6.06 19.44
C THR A 60 -21.82 -7.06 19.64
N GLU A 61 -21.52 -8.34 19.43
CA GLU A 61 -22.49 -9.42 19.55
C GLU A 61 -22.03 -10.43 20.60
N ALA A 62 -23.01 -11.11 21.21
CA ALA A 62 -22.72 -12.27 22.06
C ALA A 62 -22.47 -13.50 21.17
N GLU A 63 -21.52 -14.36 21.58
CA GLU A 63 -21.31 -15.61 20.87
C GLU A 63 -22.50 -16.57 21.05
N PRO A 64 -22.90 -17.30 19.99
CA PRO A 64 -23.94 -18.31 20.11
C PRO A 64 -23.54 -19.39 21.12
N GLY A 65 -24.32 -19.56 22.18
CA GLY A 65 -24.06 -20.55 23.23
C GLY A 65 -23.18 -20.05 24.38
N GLU A 66 -22.53 -18.91 24.24
CA GLU A 66 -21.67 -18.33 25.28
C GLU A 66 -21.96 -16.83 25.49
N PRO A 67 -23.00 -16.46 26.27
CA PRO A 67 -23.45 -15.06 26.41
C PRO A 67 -22.42 -14.13 27.08
N LEU A 68 -21.43 -14.70 27.77
CA LEU A 68 -20.33 -13.97 28.39
C LEU A 68 -19.22 -13.62 27.39
N TRP A 69 -19.13 -14.35 26.27
CA TRP A 69 -18.15 -14.12 25.24
C TRP A 69 -18.72 -13.14 24.23
N ARG A 70 -17.98 -12.05 24.01
CA ARG A 70 -18.34 -11.02 23.04
C ARG A 70 -17.39 -11.03 21.88
N SER A 71 -17.94 -10.83 20.70
CA SER A 71 -17.20 -10.71 19.45
C SER A 71 -17.57 -9.40 18.75
N ALA A 72 -16.62 -8.82 18.04
CA ALA A 72 -16.86 -7.61 17.26
C ALA A 72 -17.12 -7.99 15.80
N ARG A 73 -18.34 -7.77 15.32
CA ARG A 73 -18.69 -7.94 13.91
C ARG A 73 -18.50 -6.63 13.16
N ILE A 74 -17.65 -6.68 12.15
CA ILE A 74 -17.43 -5.61 11.19
C ILE A 74 -18.29 -5.89 9.97
N ARG A 75 -19.02 -4.90 9.46
CA ARG A 75 -19.83 -5.00 8.24
C ARG A 75 -19.52 -3.81 7.33
N TRP A 76 -19.59 -3.99 6.02
CA TRP A 76 -19.39 -2.92 5.03
C TRP A 76 -20.26 -3.15 3.80
N GLN A 77 -20.37 -2.12 2.96
CA GLN A 77 -21.13 -2.22 1.71
C GLN A 77 -20.28 -2.83 0.58
N THR A 78 -20.85 -3.81 -0.11
CA THR A 78 -20.24 -4.49 -1.27
C THR A 78 -20.92 -4.16 -2.61
N ALA A 79 -22.04 -3.45 -2.58
CA ALA A 79 -22.72 -3.00 -3.79
C ALA A 79 -21.87 -1.96 -4.53
N GLY A 80 -21.72 -2.14 -5.85
CA GLY A 80 -20.93 -1.27 -6.72
C GLY A 80 -19.51 -1.78 -7.02
N TYR A 81 -19.11 -2.93 -6.45
CA TYR A 81 -17.85 -3.59 -6.79
C TYR A 81 -18.02 -4.59 -7.94
N PRO A 82 -17.00 -4.74 -8.81
CA PRO A 82 -16.97 -5.79 -9.82
C PRO A 82 -17.06 -7.19 -9.21
N VAL A 83 -17.66 -8.12 -9.96
CA VAL A 83 -17.74 -9.54 -9.56
C VAL A 83 -16.33 -10.11 -9.34
N GLY A 84 -16.16 -10.85 -8.25
CA GLY A 84 -14.86 -11.41 -7.86
C GLY A 84 -13.97 -10.48 -7.04
N THR A 85 -14.42 -9.25 -6.74
CA THR A 85 -13.73 -8.39 -5.77
C THR A 85 -13.69 -9.07 -4.41
N THR A 86 -12.51 -9.15 -3.80
CA THR A 86 -12.31 -9.68 -2.45
C THR A 86 -11.99 -8.56 -1.48
N PHE A 87 -12.18 -8.81 -0.19
CA PHE A 87 -11.97 -7.85 0.88
C PHE A 87 -10.91 -8.34 1.84
N GLN A 88 -10.16 -7.38 2.38
CA GLN A 88 -9.15 -7.58 3.40
C GLN A 88 -9.38 -6.61 4.55
N LEU A 89 -9.04 -7.03 5.76
CA LEU A 89 -9.03 -6.17 6.94
C LEU A 89 -7.61 -5.85 7.34
N ARG A 90 -7.30 -4.56 7.43
CA ARG A 90 -6.06 -4.08 8.03
C ARG A 90 -6.31 -3.78 9.50
N LEU A 91 -5.61 -4.51 10.36
CA LEU A 91 -5.61 -4.37 11.81
C LEU A 91 -4.37 -3.55 12.21
N SER A 92 -4.59 -2.41 12.85
CA SER A 92 -3.53 -1.47 13.26
C SER A 92 -3.55 -1.32 14.78
N PRO A 93 -2.67 -2.04 15.51
CA PRO A 93 -2.58 -1.93 16.96
C PRO A 93 -2.14 -0.53 17.40
N SER A 94 -2.70 -0.02 18.51
CA SER A 94 -2.33 1.29 19.08
C SER A 94 -0.91 1.35 19.66
N ASN A 95 -0.26 0.21 19.88
CA ASN A 95 1.04 0.12 20.55
C ASN A 95 2.27 0.26 19.63
N GLY A 96 2.04 0.64 18.38
CA GLY A 96 3.12 0.76 17.38
C GLY A 96 3.60 -0.58 16.82
N SER A 97 2.95 -1.70 17.16
CA SER A 97 3.20 -2.98 16.48
C SER A 97 2.87 -2.89 15.00
N ALA A 98 3.55 -3.71 14.19
CA ALA A 98 3.30 -3.76 12.76
C ALA A 98 1.83 -4.10 12.46
N PRO A 99 1.17 -3.36 11.55
CA PRO A 99 -0.19 -3.67 11.15
C PRO A 99 -0.24 -5.03 10.47
N GLN A 100 -1.37 -5.72 10.63
CA GLN A 100 -1.61 -7.03 10.06
C GLN A 100 -2.77 -6.96 9.08
N THR A 101 -2.75 -7.84 8.06
CA THR A 101 -3.82 -7.91 7.08
C THR A 101 -4.44 -9.29 7.09
N VAL A 102 -5.76 -9.35 7.24
CA VAL A 102 -6.55 -10.58 7.23
C VAL A 102 -7.37 -10.61 5.95
N SER A 103 -7.23 -11.69 5.18
CA SER A 103 -8.05 -11.89 3.98
C SER A 103 -9.42 -12.43 4.37
N VAL A 104 -10.47 -11.77 3.89
CA VAL A 104 -11.87 -12.10 4.23
C VAL A 104 -12.59 -12.79 3.06
N GLY A 105 -12.19 -12.51 1.82
CA GLY A 105 -12.84 -13.06 0.62
C GLY A 105 -13.97 -12.15 0.13
N THR A 106 -15.05 -12.69 -0.43
CA THR A 106 -16.09 -11.90 -1.12
C THR A 106 -17.27 -11.48 -0.23
N VAL A 107 -17.21 -11.77 1.06
CA VAL A 107 -18.30 -11.47 2.01
C VAL A 107 -18.32 -9.99 2.42
N ASP A 108 -19.46 -9.54 2.97
CA ASP A 108 -19.72 -8.16 3.41
C ASP A 108 -19.51 -7.95 4.92
N ASN A 109 -19.06 -8.98 5.62
CA ASN A 109 -18.91 -8.97 7.06
C ASN A 109 -17.77 -9.87 7.53
N TYR A 110 -17.28 -9.59 8.74
CA TYR A 110 -16.24 -10.39 9.39
C TYR A 110 -16.38 -10.35 10.90
N LEU A 111 -16.19 -11.50 11.55
CA LEU A 111 -16.24 -11.62 13.01
C LEU A 111 -14.82 -11.60 13.59
N ILE A 112 -14.51 -10.59 14.38
CA ILE A 112 -13.25 -10.50 15.12
C ILE A 112 -13.46 -11.15 16.48
N THR A 113 -12.80 -12.29 16.66
CA THR A 113 -12.78 -13.07 17.90
C THR A 113 -11.41 -12.97 18.57
N ARG A 114 -11.35 -13.28 19.87
CA ARG A 114 -10.10 -13.29 20.64
C ARG A 114 -9.07 -14.28 20.08
N GLY A 115 -9.52 -15.41 19.52
CA GLY A 115 -8.64 -16.42 18.92
C GLY A 115 -7.90 -15.93 17.67
N LEU A 116 -8.54 -15.06 16.87
CA LEU A 116 -7.87 -14.42 15.74
C LEU A 116 -6.78 -13.46 16.22
N LEU A 117 -7.06 -12.76 17.32
CA LEU A 117 -6.13 -11.84 17.97
C LEU A 117 -5.01 -12.59 18.70
N SER A 118 -5.23 -13.83 19.16
CA SER A 118 -4.18 -14.64 19.77
C SER A 118 -3.10 -15.08 18.78
N GLY A 119 -3.44 -15.20 17.49
CA GLY A 119 -2.45 -15.39 16.42
C GLY A 119 -1.59 -14.15 16.15
N LEU A 120 -2.06 -12.96 16.55
CA LEU A 120 -1.25 -11.74 16.60
C LEU A 120 -0.41 -11.72 17.88
N VAL A 121 0.75 -12.39 17.84
CA VAL A 121 1.68 -12.57 18.96
C VAL A 121 2.00 -11.25 19.73
N GLY A 122 1.94 -10.09 19.07
CA GLY A 122 2.13 -8.77 19.71
C GLY A 122 0.86 -8.00 20.10
N GLY A 123 -0.30 -8.28 19.47
CA GLY A 123 -1.56 -7.57 19.73
C GLY A 123 -2.37 -8.17 20.87
N LEU A 124 -2.18 -9.47 21.12
CA LEU A 124 -2.88 -10.20 22.17
C LEU A 124 -2.53 -9.69 23.57
N LEU A 125 -1.25 -9.40 23.85
CA LEU A 125 -0.79 -9.03 25.19
C LEU A 125 -1.48 -7.76 25.69
N GLU A 126 -1.66 -6.75 24.84
CA GLU A 126 -2.36 -5.51 25.23
C GLU A 126 -3.88 -5.62 25.28
N LEU A 127 -4.48 -6.48 24.44
CA LEU A 127 -5.90 -6.77 24.60
C LEU A 127 -6.17 -7.59 25.87
N LEU A 128 -5.23 -8.44 26.28
CA LEU A 128 -5.30 -9.19 27.53
C LEU A 128 -5.00 -8.33 28.76
N LEU A 129 -4.15 -7.32 28.63
CA LEU A 129 -3.72 -6.43 29.72
C LEU A 129 -4.60 -5.16 29.87
N GLY A 130 -5.76 -5.12 29.21
CA GLY A 130 -6.87 -4.28 29.68
C GLY A 130 -6.99 -2.86 29.13
N GLY A 131 -6.54 -2.57 27.90
CA GLY A 131 -6.81 -1.21 27.37
C GLY A 131 -6.53 -0.91 25.89
N GLY A 132 -5.77 -1.76 25.20
CA GLY A 132 -5.38 -1.50 23.81
C GLY A 132 -6.58 -1.39 22.86
N ARG A 133 -6.53 -0.39 21.96
CA ARG A 133 -7.47 -0.27 20.84
C ARG A 133 -6.78 -0.74 19.57
N ILE A 134 -7.50 -1.50 18.75
CA ILE A 134 -7.05 -1.86 17.40
C ILE A 134 -7.91 -1.12 16.41
N GLY A 135 -7.25 -0.33 15.56
CA GLY A 135 -7.87 0.26 14.38
C GLY A 135 -8.13 -0.81 13.32
N VAL A 136 -9.34 -0.85 12.77
CA VAL A 136 -9.76 -1.79 11.74
C VAL A 136 -10.21 -0.99 10.52
N ASN A 137 -9.55 -1.23 9.39
CA ASN A 137 -9.94 -0.68 8.10
C ASN A 137 -10.21 -1.82 7.11
N VAL A 138 -11.18 -1.61 6.22
CA VAL A 138 -11.51 -2.52 5.13
C VAL A 138 -10.82 -2.05 3.86
N ILE A 139 -10.28 -2.99 3.09
CA ILE A 139 -9.63 -2.78 1.79
C ILE A 139 -10.35 -3.68 0.78
N ALA A 140 -10.77 -3.11 -0.36
CA ALA A 140 -11.24 -3.88 -1.50
C ALA A 140 -10.07 -4.25 -2.42
N VAL A 141 -10.07 -5.48 -2.92
CA VAL A 141 -9.08 -6.03 -3.83
C VAL A 141 -9.78 -6.47 -5.11
N HIS A 142 -9.53 -5.73 -6.18
CA HIS A 142 -10.07 -6.01 -7.50
C HIS A 142 -9.50 -7.33 -8.05
N PRO A 143 -10.22 -8.09 -8.89
CA PRO A 143 -9.71 -9.33 -9.50
C PRO A 143 -8.37 -9.19 -10.25
N SER A 144 -8.05 -7.99 -10.74
CA SER A 144 -6.77 -7.70 -11.40
C SER A 144 -5.61 -7.43 -10.43
N GLY A 145 -5.84 -7.51 -9.11
CA GLY A 145 -4.83 -7.29 -8.06
C GLY A 145 -4.72 -5.86 -7.54
N TRP A 146 -5.46 -4.89 -8.10
CA TRP A 146 -5.47 -3.51 -7.57
C TRP A 146 -6.20 -3.46 -6.22
N THR A 147 -5.68 -2.66 -5.30
CA THR A 147 -6.27 -2.46 -3.97
C THR A 147 -6.84 -1.05 -3.84
N SER A 148 -7.91 -0.92 -3.05
CA SER A 148 -8.45 0.37 -2.68
C SER A 148 -7.58 1.07 -1.64
N GLN A 149 -7.87 2.34 -1.38
CA GLN A 149 -7.41 2.98 -0.15
C GLN A 149 -8.10 2.34 1.08
N LEU A 150 -7.61 2.68 2.28
CA LEU A 150 -8.22 2.25 3.53
C LEU A 150 -9.61 2.87 3.70
N SER A 151 -10.57 2.07 4.17
CA SER A 151 -11.90 2.59 4.54
C SER A 151 -11.80 3.70 5.57
N SER A 152 -12.65 4.71 5.45
CA SER A 152 -12.82 5.79 6.43
C SER A 152 -14.28 5.84 6.89
N PRO A 153 -14.57 5.96 8.20
CA PRO A 153 -13.61 6.09 9.31
C PRO A 153 -12.92 4.75 9.67
N THR A 154 -11.79 4.82 10.38
CA THR A 154 -11.16 3.65 11.01
C THR A 154 -12.02 3.18 12.18
N LEU A 155 -12.52 1.95 12.11
CA LEU A 155 -13.29 1.34 13.19
C LEU A 155 -12.36 0.94 14.33
N GLN A 156 -12.84 0.96 15.57
CA GLN A 156 -12.01 0.64 16.73
C GLN A 156 -12.59 -0.58 17.45
N VAL A 157 -11.73 -1.55 17.74
CA VAL A 157 -12.06 -2.70 18.59
C VAL A 157 -11.15 -2.74 19.80
N ARG A 158 -11.66 -3.22 20.93
CA ARG A 158 -10.92 -3.34 22.18
C ARG A 158 -11.28 -4.63 22.91
N GLY A 159 -10.37 -5.07 23.79
CA GLY A 159 -10.66 -6.12 24.75
C GLY A 159 -11.84 -5.72 25.66
N GLN A 160 -12.67 -6.71 25.99
CA GLN A 160 -13.69 -6.60 27.02
C GLN A 160 -13.28 -7.46 28.20
N GLU A 161 -13.05 -6.81 29.34
CA GLU A 161 -12.90 -7.48 30.62
C GLU A 161 -14.28 -7.68 31.22
N THR A 162 -14.72 -8.93 31.29
CA THR A 162 -15.88 -9.30 32.09
C THR A 162 -15.36 -9.78 33.42
N SER A 163 -15.33 -8.88 34.40
CA SER A 163 -14.88 -9.16 35.77
C SER A 163 -15.96 -9.93 36.51
N VAL A 164 -16.07 -11.23 36.22
CA VAL A 164 -16.93 -12.17 36.94
C VAL A 164 -16.08 -13.43 37.12
N LEU A 165 -15.51 -13.61 38.33
CA LEU A 165 -14.60 -14.70 38.77
C LEU A 165 -13.11 -14.54 38.39
N PRO A 166 -12.15 -15.20 39.08
CA PRO A 166 -10.69 -15.03 38.87
C PRO A 166 -10.20 -15.58 37.51
N VAL A 167 -11.11 -15.91 36.60
CA VAL A 167 -10.83 -16.30 35.22
C VAL A 167 -11.22 -15.12 34.33
N ILE A 168 -10.24 -14.50 33.69
CA ILE A 168 -10.47 -13.43 32.69
C ILE A 168 -11.09 -14.07 31.44
N LEU A 169 -12.40 -14.30 31.49
CA LEU A 169 -13.25 -14.62 30.33
C LEU A 169 -13.38 -13.33 29.52
N GLY A 170 -12.36 -13.07 28.70
CA GLY A 170 -12.23 -11.87 27.90
C GLY A 170 -12.86 -12.03 26.52
N GLY A 171 -13.64 -11.03 26.11
CA GLY A 171 -14.19 -10.90 24.75
C GLY A 171 -13.56 -9.74 23.98
N VAL A 172 -14.07 -9.48 22.78
CA VAL A 172 -13.74 -8.31 21.95
C VAL A 172 -15.01 -7.53 21.70
N ARG A 173 -14.93 -6.19 21.81
CA ARG A 173 -16.05 -5.30 21.52
C ARG A 173 -15.62 -4.11 20.68
N CYS A 174 -16.59 -3.50 20.02
CA CYS A 174 -16.41 -2.20 19.38
C CYS A 174 -16.16 -1.13 20.44
N ALA A 175 -15.32 -0.15 20.13
CA ALA A 175 -14.91 0.93 21.02
C ALA A 175 -15.53 2.28 20.63
#